data_AF-A0A965MAE4-F1
#
_entry.id   AF-A0A965MAE4-F1
#
_cell.length_a   1.000
_cell.length_b   1.000
_cell.length_c   1.000
_cell.angle_alpha   90.00
_cell.angle_beta   90.00
_cell.angle_gamma   90.00
#
_symmetry.space_group_name_H-M   'P 1'
#
loop_
_entity.id
_entity.type
_entity.pdbx_description
1 polymer ?
#
loop_
_entity_poly.entity_id
_entity_poly.type
_entity_poly.pdbx_seq_one_letter_code
_entity_poly.pdbx_strand_id
1 'polypeptide(L)'
;MNAMTDAEQLQQEHVLNDSTQRAQKNTLLDPRFYTTDFDAMDRMDIGSVRGQWDALMAEFKADPNNGHFERPVDMLGKDYSHLPDELYQEFVDFLISSVTAEFSGCVLYAEIRRRVKNQDMKDLFGYMARDESRHAGFINQWL
;
A
#
# COMPACT_ATOMS: atom_id res chain seq x y z
N MET A 1 24.23 -52.76 -17.69
CA MET A 1 22.90 -52.82 -17.06
C MET A 1 23.08 -53.10 -15.59
N ASN A 2 22.86 -52.09 -14.74
CA ASN A 2 21.94 -52.15 -13.60
C ASN A 2 21.92 -50.77 -12.94
N ALA A 3 20.72 -50.21 -12.90
CA ALA A 3 20.39 -48.93 -12.32
C ALA A 3 20.21 -49.08 -10.80
N MET A 4 20.84 -48.20 -10.04
CA MET A 4 20.50 -47.81 -8.67
C MET A 4 20.76 -46.31 -8.60
N THR A 5 19.84 -45.51 -9.14
CA THR A 5 18.79 -44.75 -8.43
C THR A 5 19.32 -43.49 -7.74
N ASP A 6 19.14 -42.38 -8.44
CA ASP A 6 19.38 -40.97 -8.10
C ASP A 6 18.47 -40.45 -6.96
N ALA A 7 18.37 -41.19 -5.85
CA ALA A 7 17.44 -40.87 -4.75
C ALA A 7 18.11 -40.28 -3.50
N GLU A 8 19.43 -40.01 -3.52
CA GLU A 8 20.17 -39.58 -2.32
C GLU A 8 20.72 -38.14 -2.38
N GLN A 9 20.35 -37.31 -3.37
CA GLN A 9 20.97 -35.99 -3.56
C GLN A 9 20.08 -34.75 -3.37
N LEU A 10 18.85 -34.84 -2.86
CA LEU A 10 18.00 -33.66 -2.72
C LEU A 10 17.38 -33.53 -1.32
N GLN A 11 18.23 -33.30 -0.32
CA GLN A 11 17.83 -32.59 0.89
C GLN A 11 18.88 -31.51 1.19
N GLN A 12 18.90 -30.46 0.35
CA GLN A 12 19.46 -29.18 0.78
C GLN A 12 18.41 -28.51 1.66
N GLU A 13 18.66 -28.46 2.96
CA GLU A 13 18.01 -27.48 3.84
C GLU A 13 18.30 -26.10 3.25
N HIS A 14 17.26 -25.47 2.70
CA HIS A 14 17.35 -24.13 2.18
C HIS A 14 17.49 -23.18 3.36
N VAL A 15 18.72 -22.95 3.82
CA VAL A 15 19.03 -21.93 4.82
C VAL A 15 18.51 -20.60 4.29
N LEU A 16 17.40 -20.13 4.88
CA LEU A 16 16.79 -18.86 4.52
C LEU A 16 17.85 -17.78 4.76
N ASN A 17 18.15 -17.01 3.72
CA ASN A 17 19.10 -15.91 3.84
C ASN A 17 18.60 -14.87 4.87
N ASP A 18 19.52 -14.06 5.39
CA ASP A 18 19.22 -13.07 6.44
C ASP A 18 18.11 -12.08 6.07
N SER A 19 17.93 -11.80 4.77
CA SER A 19 16.82 -10.97 4.30
C SER A 19 15.47 -11.67 4.43
N THR A 20 15.39 -12.96 4.14
CA THR A 20 14.17 -13.77 4.34
C THR A 20 13.87 -13.99 5.81
N GLN A 21 14.89 -14.17 6.66
CA GLN A 21 14.71 -14.26 8.12
C GLN A 21 14.25 -12.93 8.73
N ARG A 22 14.76 -11.79 8.24
CA ARG A 22 14.28 -10.45 8.64
C ARG A 22 12.83 -10.21 8.21
N ALA A 23 12.44 -10.62 7.00
CA ALA A 23 11.06 -10.53 6.53
C ALA A 23 10.05 -11.38 7.33
N GLN A 24 10.52 -12.40 8.07
CA GLN A 24 9.69 -13.20 8.97
C GLN A 24 9.52 -12.60 10.38
N LYS A 25 10.39 -11.67 10.77
CA LYS A 25 10.18 -10.90 12.01
C LYS A 25 9.03 -9.94 11.74
N ASN A 26 7.98 -10.06 12.55
CA ASN A 26 6.72 -9.36 12.35
C ASN A 26 6.57 -8.32 13.47
N THR A 27 7.11 -7.12 13.24
CA THR A 27 6.96 -5.93 14.06
C THR A 27 5.70 -5.17 13.66
N LEU A 28 5.29 -4.18 14.46
CA LEU A 28 4.11 -3.35 14.18
C LEU A 28 4.27 -2.55 12.86
N LEU A 29 5.51 -2.24 12.48
CA LEU A 29 5.84 -1.37 11.35
C LEU A 29 6.19 -2.16 10.07
N ASP A 30 6.21 -3.49 10.12
CA ASP A 30 6.57 -4.28 8.94
C ASP A 30 5.46 -4.23 7.89
N PRO A 31 5.80 -3.97 6.61
CA PRO A 31 4.83 -3.96 5.53
C PRO A 31 4.14 -5.32 5.41
N ARG A 32 2.81 -5.30 5.54
CA ARG A 32 1.97 -6.47 5.29
C ARG A 32 1.27 -6.28 3.95
N PHE A 33 1.44 -7.24 3.05
CA PHE A 33 0.61 -7.32 1.86
C PHE A 33 -0.73 -7.92 2.25
N TYR A 34 -1.72 -7.05 2.47
CA TYR A 34 -3.07 -7.46 2.78
C TYR A 34 -3.76 -8.07 1.56
N THR A 35 -4.67 -9.00 1.83
CA THR A 35 -5.63 -9.52 0.86
C THR A 35 -7.02 -9.46 1.48
N THR A 36 -8.07 -9.54 0.66
CA THR A 36 -9.46 -9.46 1.13
C THR A 36 -10.33 -10.53 0.47
N ASP A 37 -11.52 -10.72 1.00
CA ASP A 37 -12.58 -11.52 0.37
C ASP A 37 -13.27 -10.69 -0.74
N PHE A 38 -12.92 -10.98 -1.99
CA PHE A 38 -13.49 -10.29 -3.15
C PHE A 38 -14.96 -10.66 -3.39
N ASP A 39 -15.37 -11.88 -3.04
CA ASP A 39 -16.76 -12.31 -3.20
C ASP A 39 -17.65 -11.56 -2.18
N ALA A 40 -17.13 -11.30 -0.97
CA ALA A 40 -17.82 -10.45 0.00
C ALA A 40 -17.96 -9.01 -0.49
N MET A 41 -16.92 -8.44 -1.10
CA MET A 41 -16.99 -7.11 -1.72
C MET A 41 -18.05 -7.06 -2.83
N ASP A 42 -18.14 -8.10 -3.66
CA ASP A 42 -19.15 -8.17 -4.73
C ASP A 42 -20.59 -8.22 -4.20
N ARG A 43 -20.80 -8.79 -3.01
CA ARG A 43 -22.12 -8.87 -2.36
C ARG A 43 -22.52 -7.59 -1.64
N MET A 44 -21.68 -6.56 -1.57
CA MET A 44 -22.03 -5.30 -0.91
C MET A 44 -23.20 -4.61 -1.62
N ASP A 45 -24.24 -4.29 -0.84
CA ASP A 45 -25.40 -3.54 -1.31
C ASP A 45 -25.45 -2.18 -0.61
N ILE A 46 -25.38 -1.12 -1.42
CA ILE A 46 -25.41 0.27 -0.96
C ILE A 46 -26.75 0.94 -1.21
N GLY A 47 -27.77 0.22 -1.67
CA GLY A 47 -29.09 0.76 -2.02
C GLY A 47 -29.75 1.57 -0.89
N SER A 48 -29.56 1.14 0.36
CA SER A 48 -30.10 1.85 1.54
C SER A 48 -29.49 3.24 1.78
N VAL A 49 -28.30 3.51 1.25
CA VAL A 49 -27.55 4.77 1.41
C VAL A 49 -27.16 5.39 0.06
N ARG A 50 -27.90 5.03 -1.00
CA ARG A 50 -27.58 5.37 -2.39
C ARG A 50 -27.33 6.87 -2.59
N GLY A 51 -28.17 7.71 -2.00
CA GLY A 51 -28.06 9.17 -2.11
C GLY A 51 -26.79 9.74 -1.48
N GLN A 52 -26.40 9.25 -0.30
CA GLN A 52 -25.16 9.65 0.35
C GLN A 52 -23.93 9.16 -0.41
N TRP A 53 -23.99 7.92 -0.93
CA TRP A 53 -22.90 7.39 -1.74
C TRP A 53 -22.73 8.17 -3.04
N ASP A 54 -23.81 8.49 -3.76
CA ASP A 54 -23.70 9.26 -5.01
C ASP A 54 -23.09 10.64 -4.78
N ALA A 55 -23.43 11.29 -3.66
CA ALA A 55 -22.80 12.55 -3.27
C ALA A 55 -21.29 12.37 -3.00
N LEU A 56 -20.91 11.33 -2.24
CA LEU A 56 -19.51 11.02 -1.96
C LEU A 56 -18.71 10.73 -3.25
N MET A 57 -19.27 9.92 -4.15
CA MET A 57 -18.60 9.59 -5.41
C MET A 57 -18.50 10.77 -6.36
N ALA A 58 -19.49 11.68 -6.34
CA ALA A 58 -19.41 12.94 -7.07
C ALA A 58 -18.26 13.82 -6.56
N GLU A 59 -18.04 13.87 -5.24
CA GLU A 59 -16.92 14.59 -4.64
C GLU A 59 -15.57 13.96 -5.01
N PHE A 60 -15.43 12.63 -4.89
CA PHE A 60 -14.24 11.91 -5.33
C PHE A 60 -13.90 12.19 -6.81
N LYS A 61 -14.93 12.23 -7.66
CA LYS A 61 -14.79 12.55 -9.08
C LYS A 61 -14.43 14.01 -9.33
N ALA A 62 -15.03 14.94 -8.60
CA ALA A 62 -14.75 16.36 -8.71
C ALA A 62 -13.31 16.70 -8.31
N ASP A 63 -12.73 15.90 -7.40
CA ASP A 63 -11.32 15.98 -7.01
C ASP A 63 -10.87 17.42 -6.66
N PRO A 64 -11.62 18.14 -5.79
CA PRO A 64 -11.36 19.55 -5.51
C PRO A 64 -10.01 19.77 -4.82
N ASN A 65 -9.45 18.72 -4.22
CA ASN A 65 -8.24 18.72 -3.42
C ASN A 65 -7.01 18.22 -4.19
N ASN A 66 -7.05 18.15 -5.52
CA ASN A 66 -5.98 17.57 -6.32
C ASN A 66 -4.58 18.16 -6.05
N GLY A 67 -4.48 19.44 -5.72
CA GLY A 67 -3.23 20.14 -5.40
C GLY A 67 -2.81 20.08 -3.93
N HIS A 68 -3.58 19.44 -3.04
CA HIS A 68 -3.20 19.34 -1.62
C HIS A 68 -2.01 18.40 -1.38
N PHE A 69 -1.75 17.47 -2.30
CA PHE A 69 -0.67 16.48 -2.18
C PHE A 69 0.58 16.87 -2.96
N GLU A 70 0.84 18.18 -3.03
CA GLU A 70 2.05 18.75 -3.60
C GLU A 70 2.86 19.44 -2.51
N ARG A 71 4.19 19.27 -2.53
CA ARG A 71 5.06 19.98 -1.59
C ARG A 71 4.99 21.49 -1.89
N PRO A 72 4.66 22.35 -0.91
CA PRO A 72 4.61 23.78 -1.11
C PRO A 72 5.94 24.34 -1.60
N VAL A 73 5.88 25.35 -2.48
CA VAL A 73 7.07 25.94 -3.12
C VAL A 73 8.08 26.47 -2.11
N ASP A 74 7.60 27.07 -1.00
CA ASP A 74 8.43 27.61 0.08
C ASP A 74 9.08 26.52 0.95
N MET A 75 8.66 25.27 0.78
CA MET A 75 9.20 24.09 1.46
C MET A 75 10.10 23.26 0.57
N LEU A 76 10.11 23.48 -0.76
CA LEU A 76 10.96 22.73 -1.69
C LEU A 76 12.44 22.88 -1.34
N GLY A 77 13.17 21.77 -1.33
CA GLY A 77 14.61 21.75 -1.05
C GLY A 77 15.00 21.99 0.42
N LYS A 78 14.04 22.15 1.34
CA LYS A 78 14.34 22.13 2.78
C LYS A 78 14.84 20.75 3.18
N ASP A 79 16.02 20.74 3.77
CA ASP A 79 16.71 19.58 4.31
C ASP A 79 16.49 19.51 5.82
N TYR A 80 16.07 18.35 6.32
CA TYR A 80 15.80 18.09 7.74
C TYR A 80 16.86 17.20 8.40
N SER A 81 17.94 16.84 7.68
CA SER A 81 19.07 16.05 8.21
C SER A 81 19.85 16.75 9.32
N HIS A 82 19.62 18.05 9.52
CA HIS A 82 20.21 18.85 10.59
C HIS A 82 19.50 18.71 11.95
N LEU A 83 18.38 17.97 12.01
CA LEU A 83 17.74 17.61 13.27
C LEU A 83 18.70 16.74 14.12
N PRO A 84 18.57 16.75 15.47
CA PRO A 84 19.34 15.84 16.31
C PRO A 84 19.21 14.39 15.83
N ASP A 85 20.32 13.64 15.84
CA ASP A 85 20.41 12.31 15.19
C ASP A 85 19.25 11.37 15.52
N GLU A 86 18.87 11.25 16.81
CA GLU A 86 17.74 10.40 17.23
C GLU A 86 16.41 10.88 16.64
N LEU A 87 16.17 12.20 16.63
CA LEU A 87 14.95 12.79 16.09
C LEU A 87 14.89 12.68 14.57
N TYR A 88 16.02 12.88 13.88
CA TYR A 88 16.08 12.70 12.44
C TYR A 88 15.77 11.25 12.06
N GLN A 89 16.30 10.29 12.82
CA GLN A 89 16.03 8.90 12.57
C GLN A 89 14.55 8.53 12.80
N GLU A 90 13.94 8.99 13.88
CA GLU A 90 12.50 8.80 14.10
C GLU A 90 11.65 9.45 13.00
N PHE A 91 12.04 10.64 12.53
CA PHE A 91 11.38 11.33 11.42
C PHE A 91 11.46 10.51 10.12
N VAL A 92 12.65 10.00 9.77
CA VAL A 92 12.84 9.16 8.58
C VAL A 92 12.05 7.85 8.70
N ASP A 93 12.10 7.17 9.85
CA ASP A 93 11.35 5.92 10.07
C ASP A 93 9.83 6.15 9.97
N PHE A 94 9.36 7.29 10.50
CA PHE A 94 7.96 7.70 10.35
C PHE A 94 7.58 7.90 8.87
N LEU A 95 8.40 8.62 8.10
CA LEU A 95 8.14 8.84 6.67
C LEU A 95 8.19 7.54 5.87
N ILE A 96 9.18 6.67 6.11
CA ILE A 96 9.32 5.37 5.44
C ILE A 96 8.11 4.47 5.73
N SER A 97 7.71 4.37 7.01
CA SER A 97 6.53 3.58 7.37
C SER A 97 5.25 4.15 6.77
N SER A 98 5.10 5.47 6.76
CA SER A 98 3.93 6.14 6.17
C SER A 98 3.84 5.91 4.66
N VAL A 99 4.91 6.17 3.89
CA VAL A 99 4.90 5.94 2.43
C VAL A 99 4.66 4.47 2.08
N THR A 100 5.20 3.56 2.90
CA THR A 100 5.01 2.12 2.72
C THR A 100 3.55 1.73 2.94
N ALA A 101 2.90 2.28 3.97
CA ALA A 101 1.49 2.05 4.25
C ALA A 101 0.61 2.54 3.09
N GLU A 102 0.77 3.79 2.65
CA GLU A 102 0.01 4.38 1.53
C GLU A 102 0.23 3.60 0.23
N PHE A 103 1.47 3.22 -0.09
CA PHE A 103 1.76 2.42 -1.29
C PHE A 103 1.09 1.04 -1.21
N SER A 104 1.11 0.40 -0.04
CA SER A 104 0.44 -0.89 0.16
C SER A 104 -1.09 -0.78 0.00
N GLY A 105 -1.69 0.32 0.49
CA GLY A 105 -3.11 0.64 0.34
C GLY A 105 -3.47 0.84 -1.13
N CYS A 106 -2.69 1.65 -1.85
CA CYS A 106 -2.83 1.87 -3.30
C CYS A 106 -2.85 0.54 -4.07
N VAL A 107 -1.88 -0.35 -3.80
CA VAL A 107 -1.81 -1.66 -4.48
C VAL A 107 -3.01 -2.54 -4.12
N LEU A 108 -3.42 -2.59 -2.84
CA LEU A 108 -4.59 -3.34 -2.41
C LEU A 108 -5.85 -2.85 -3.11
N TYR A 109 -6.12 -1.55 -3.12
CA TYR A 109 -7.31 -0.97 -3.74
C TYR A 109 -7.32 -1.17 -5.26
N ALA A 110 -6.17 -1.01 -5.92
CA ALA A 110 -6.03 -1.31 -7.35
C ALA A 110 -6.35 -2.79 -7.65
N GLU A 111 -5.90 -3.71 -6.79
CA GLU A 111 -6.16 -5.13 -6.93
C GLU A 111 -7.64 -5.48 -6.67
N ILE A 112 -8.27 -4.87 -5.66
CA ILE A 112 -9.71 -5.02 -5.40
C ILE A 112 -10.50 -4.56 -6.61
N ARG A 113 -10.26 -3.33 -7.09
CA ARG A 113 -10.92 -2.78 -8.30
C ARG A 113 -10.79 -3.71 -9.50
N ARG A 114 -9.62 -4.34 -9.68
CA ARG A 114 -9.36 -5.24 -10.80
C ARG A 114 -10.15 -6.54 -10.70
N ARG A 115 -10.35 -7.07 -9.49
CA ARG A 115 -10.93 -8.39 -9.26
C ARG A 115 -12.44 -8.41 -9.04
N VAL A 116 -12.99 -7.39 -8.38
CA VAL A 116 -14.44 -7.32 -8.12
C VAL A 116 -15.21 -7.07 -9.42
N LYS A 117 -16.49 -7.42 -9.43
CA LYS A 117 -17.45 -7.20 -10.52
C LYS A 117 -18.44 -6.09 -10.20
N ASN A 118 -18.74 -5.87 -8.92
CA ASN A 118 -19.65 -4.82 -8.44
C ASN A 118 -19.12 -3.43 -8.86
N GLN A 119 -19.94 -2.70 -9.62
CA GLN A 119 -19.52 -1.44 -10.23
C GLN A 119 -19.29 -0.33 -9.19
N ASP A 120 -20.11 -0.27 -8.15
CA ASP A 120 -19.93 0.72 -7.07
C ASP A 120 -18.59 0.51 -6.36
N MET A 121 -18.22 -0.74 -6.09
CA MET A 121 -16.93 -1.07 -5.48
C MET A 121 -15.77 -0.74 -6.43
N LYS A 122 -15.89 -1.02 -7.72
CA LYS A 122 -14.86 -0.67 -8.71
C LYS A 122 -14.58 0.82 -8.74
N ASP A 123 -15.63 1.62 -8.71
CA ASP A 123 -15.52 3.07 -8.79
C ASP A 123 -14.90 3.61 -7.48
N LEU A 124 -15.37 3.16 -6.31
CA LEU A 124 -14.81 3.56 -5.03
C LEU A 124 -13.32 3.25 -4.94
N PHE A 125 -12.95 1.99 -5.14
CA PHE A 125 -11.54 1.58 -5.01
C PHE A 125 -10.66 2.17 -6.10
N GLY A 126 -11.23 2.61 -7.22
CA GLY A 126 -10.50 3.39 -8.23
C GLY A 126 -10.09 4.77 -7.71
N TYR A 127 -11.00 5.49 -7.05
CA TYR A 127 -10.68 6.78 -6.46
C TYR A 127 -9.78 6.66 -5.24
N MET A 128 -10.02 5.67 -4.37
CA MET A 128 -9.13 5.43 -3.23
C MET A 128 -7.70 5.08 -3.68
N ALA A 129 -7.54 4.21 -4.69
CA ALA A 129 -6.21 3.90 -5.23
C ALA A 129 -5.53 5.15 -5.83
N ARG A 130 -6.28 6.03 -6.51
CA ARG A 130 -5.75 7.31 -7.01
C ARG A 130 -5.22 8.16 -5.86
N ASP A 131 -5.97 8.31 -4.79
CA ASP A 131 -5.63 9.23 -3.70
C ASP A 131 -4.47 8.71 -2.85
N GLU A 132 -4.45 7.41 -2.50
CA GLU A 132 -3.30 6.76 -1.83
C GLU A 132 -2.02 6.87 -2.65
N SER A 133 -2.10 6.78 -3.99
CA SER A 133 -0.93 6.99 -4.85
C SER A 133 -0.37 8.41 -4.77
N ARG A 134 -1.24 9.41 -4.59
CA ARG A 134 -0.84 10.82 -4.41
C ARG A 134 -0.26 11.04 -3.03
N HIS A 135 -0.83 10.43 -2.00
CA HIS A 135 -0.30 10.48 -0.63
C HIS A 135 1.11 9.88 -0.57
N ALA A 136 1.31 8.68 -1.13
CA ALA A 136 2.61 8.04 -1.21
C ALA A 136 3.61 8.92 -1.97
N GLY A 137 3.19 9.47 -3.12
CA GLY A 137 4.01 10.39 -3.92
C GLY A 137 4.37 11.68 -3.17
N PHE A 138 3.47 12.21 -2.35
CA PHE A 138 3.70 13.39 -1.52
C PHE A 138 4.70 13.12 -0.40
N ILE A 139 4.51 12.05 0.37
CA ILE A 139 5.40 11.66 1.48
C ILE A 139 6.82 11.40 0.95
N ASN A 140 6.94 10.72 -0.19
CA ASN A 140 8.22 10.43 -0.81
C ASN A 140 9.01 11.68 -1.23
N GLN A 141 8.37 12.86 -1.36
CA GLN A 141 9.07 14.12 -1.63
C GLN A 141 9.82 14.68 -0.41
N TRP A 142 9.62 14.10 0.77
CA TRP A 142 10.25 14.53 2.03
C TRP A 142 11.40 13.62 2.49
N LEU A 143 11.55 12.46 1.86
CA LEU A 143 12.71 11.56 1.96
C LEU A 143 13.81 11.99 1.00
#